data_AF-A0A1V0PQC4-F1
#
_entry.id   AF-A0A1V0PQC4-F1
#
_cell.length_a   1.000
_cell.length_b   1.000
_cell.length_c   1.000
_cell.angle_alpha   90.00
_cell.angle_beta   90.00
_cell.angle_gamma   90.00
#
_symmetry.space_group_name_H-M   'P 1'
#
loop_
_entity.id
_entity.type
_entity.pdbx_description
1 polymer ?
#
loop_
_entity_poly.entity_id
_entity_poly.type
_entity_poly.pdbx_seq_one_letter_code
_entity_poly.pdbx_strand_id
1 'polypeptide(L)' 'MTAAELDEILTFRWPSVVRRVMADGSDDWLKGFVRSVAKHGKRPNWRPSFKQEQIMRRLLTEIGKAPEPEVRLIED' A
#
# COMPACT_ATOMS: atom_id res chain seq x y z
N MET A 1 -12.89 -5.22 -4.16
CA MET A 1 -12.39 -3.82 -4.11
C MET A 1 -12.94 -3.12 -5.33
N THR A 2 -13.49 -1.92 -5.18
CA THR A 2 -13.95 -1.15 -6.34
C THR A 2 -12.76 -0.60 -7.15
N ALA A 3 -12.99 -0.18 -8.39
CA ALA A 3 -11.93 0.41 -9.20
C ALA A 3 -11.39 1.72 -8.58
N ALA A 4 -12.28 2.55 -8.03
CA ALA A 4 -11.92 3.79 -7.34
C ALA A 4 -11.11 3.51 -6.06
N GLU A 5 -11.54 2.54 -5.25
CA GLU A 5 -10.78 2.11 -4.05
C GLU A 5 -9.37 1.64 -4.42
N LEU A 6 -9.25 0.85 -5.49
CA LEU A 6 -7.96 0.36 -5.94
C LEU A 6 -7.05 1.51 -6.39
N ASP A 7 -7.59 2.47 -7.14
CA ASP A 7 -6.83 3.63 -7.62
C ASP A 7 -6.33 4.49 -6.44
N GLU A 8 -7.19 4.75 -5.46
CA GLU A 8 -6.82 5.46 -4.24
C GLU A 8 -5.72 4.72 -3.46
N ILE A 9 -5.88 3.40 -3.30
CA ILE A 9 -4.88 2.57 -2.62
C ILE A 9 -3.54 2.65 -3.35
N LEU A 10 -3.51 2.41 -4.66
CA LEU A 10 -2.26 2.34 -5.42
C LEU A 10 -1.56 3.70 -5.49
N THR A 11 -2.33 4.79 -5.55
CA THR A 11 -1.80 6.15 -5.67
C THR A 11 -1.32 6.70 -4.34
N PHE A 12 -2.11 6.59 -3.27
CA PHE A 12 -1.85 7.32 -2.02
C PHE A 12 -1.33 6.43 -0.89
N ARG A 13 -1.81 5.18 -0.80
CA ARG A 13 -1.57 4.35 0.40
C ARG A 13 -0.46 3.31 0.20
N TRP A 14 -0.44 2.67 -0.96
CA TRP A 14 0.49 1.60 -1.31
C TRP A 14 1.97 2.02 -1.27
N PRO A 15 2.35 3.25 -1.71
CA PRO A 15 3.74 3.69 -1.59
C PRO A 15 4.28 3.65 -0.15
N SER A 16 3.45 3.94 0.84
CA SER A 16 3.83 3.87 2.26
C SER A 16 3.98 2.44 2.75
N VAL A 17 3.10 1.52 2.31
CA VAL A 17 3.24 0.09 2.59
C VAL A 17 4.55 -0.45 2.02
N VAL A 18 4.87 -0.11 0.76
CA VAL A 18 6.13 -0.52 0.13
C VAL A 18 7.33 -0.03 0.93
N ARG A 19 7.37 1.27 1.30
CA ARG A 19 8.49 1.83 2.08
C ARG A 19 8.68 1.11 3.42
N ARG A 20 7.60 0.85 4.15
CA ARG A 20 7.65 0.18 5.46
C ARG A 20 8.11 -1.27 5.34
N VAL A 21 7.53 -2.05 4.43
CA VAL A 21 7.94 -3.45 4.19
C VAL A 21 9.40 -3.55 3.74
N MET A 22 9.85 -2.61 2.91
CA MET A 22 11.24 -2.61 2.47
C MET A 22 12.24 -2.26 3.59
N ALA A 23 11.82 -1.49 4.60
CA ALA A 23 12.64 -1.10 5.73
C ALA A 23 12.72 -2.18 6.84
N ASP A 24 11.66 -2.98 7.02
CA ASP A 24 11.55 -3.98 8.09
C ASP A 24 12.50 -5.19 7.92
N GLY A 25 13.05 -5.40 6.71
CA GLY A 25 14.15 -6.34 6.46
C GLY A 25 13.82 -7.84 6.54
N SER A 26 12.68 -8.22 7.12
CA SER A 26 12.40 -9.56 7.66
C SER A 26 11.82 -10.60 6.68
N ASP A 27 11.07 -10.19 5.64
CA ASP A 27 10.33 -11.12 4.77
C ASP A 27 10.55 -10.83 3.26
N ASP A 28 11.32 -11.69 2.60
CA ASP A 28 11.63 -11.58 1.16
C ASP A 28 10.43 -11.90 0.26
N TRP A 29 9.53 -12.80 0.70
CA TRP A 29 8.30 -13.06 -0.02
C TRP A 29 7.42 -11.82 0.00
N LEU A 30 7.28 -11.17 1.16
CA LEU A 30 6.46 -9.98 1.31
C LEU A 30 7.05 -8.79 0.52
N LYS A 31 8.37 -8.59 0.54
CA LYS A 31 9.06 -7.62 -0.32
C LYS A 31 8.75 -7.87 -1.79
N GLY A 32 8.80 -9.14 -2.23
CA GLY A 32 8.44 -9.55 -3.58
C GLY A 32 6.98 -9.24 -3.91
N PHE A 33 6.07 -9.54 -2.99
CA PHE A 33 4.64 -9.29 -3.12
C PHE A 33 4.34 -7.80 -3.31
N VAL A 34 4.80 -6.93 -2.40
CA VAL A 34 4.49 -5.49 -2.46
C VAL A 34 5.05 -4.82 -3.71
N ARG A 35 6.26 -5.23 -4.14
CA ARG A 35 6.87 -4.79 -5.40
C ARG A 35 6.08 -5.25 -6.61
N SER A 36 5.58 -6.49 -6.59
CA SER A 36 4.79 -7.02 -7.70
C SER A 36 3.50 -6.22 -7.89
N VAL A 37 2.80 -5.87 -6.80
CA VAL A 37 1.59 -5.05 -6.85
C VAL A 37 1.93 -3.65 -7.35
N ALA A 38 2.99 -3.01 -6.83
CA ALA A 38 3.41 -1.67 -7.26
C ALA A 38 3.81 -1.63 -8.75
N LYS A 39 4.38 -2.72 -9.28
CA LYS A 39 4.75 -2.84 -10.69
C LYS A 39 3.52 -3.05 -11.59
N HIS A 40 2.65 -4.00 -11.25
CA HIS A 40 1.50 -4.33 -12.09
C HIS A 40 0.37 -3.31 -11.97
N GLY A 41 0.22 -2.67 -10.82
CA GLY A 41 -0.79 -1.63 -10.55
C GLY A 41 -0.69 -0.39 -11.45
N LYS A 42 0.44 -0.17 -12.11
CA LYS A 42 0.61 0.90 -13.12
C LYS A 42 -0.13 0.61 -14.43
N ARG A 43 -0.60 -0.61 -14.65
CA ARG A 43 -1.29 -1.00 -15.89
C ARG A 43 -2.78 -0.65 -15.76
N PRO A 44 -3.38 0.08 -16.73
CA PRO A 44 -4.76 0.60 -16.62
C PRO A 44 -5.82 -0.47 -16.32
N ASN A 45 -5.65 -1.66 -16.93
CA ASN A 45 -6.60 -2.77 -16.83
C ASN A 45 -6.18 -3.83 -15.80
N TRP A 46 -5.13 -3.60 -15.02
CA TRP A 46 -4.76 -4.55 -14.00
C TRP A 46 -5.72 -4.47 -12.82
N ARG A 47 -6.12 -5.65 -12.33
CA ARG A 47 -6.87 -5.80 -11.09
C ARG A 47 -6.20 -6.89 -10.27
N PRO A 48 -6.12 -6.74 -8.93
CA PRO A 48 -5.62 -7.81 -8.09
C PRO A 48 -6.57 -9.00 -8.17
N SER A 49 -6.02 -10.20 -8.06
CA SER A 49 -6.83 -11.39 -7.77
C SER A 49 -7.47 -11.28 -6.39
N PHE A 50 -8.51 -12.08 -6.12
CA PHE A 50 -9.16 -12.11 -4.80
C PHE A 50 -8.16 -12.30 -3.65
N LYS A 51 -7.21 -13.23 -3.82
CA LYS A 51 -6.15 -13.47 -2.83
C LYS A 51 -5.22 -12.26 -2.66
N GLN A 52 -4.85 -11.60 -3.75
CA GLN A 52 -4.04 -10.39 -3.70
C GLN A 52 -4.79 -9.28 -2.96
N GLU A 53 -6.08 -9.08 -3.23
CA GLU A 53 -6.91 -8.11 -2.53
C GLU A 53 -6.94 -8.38 -1.02
N GLN A 54 -7.13 -9.62 -0.58
CA GLN A 54 -7.14 -9.97 0.84
C GLN A 54 -5.81 -9.60 1.52
N ILE A 55 -4.68 -9.92 0.89
CA ILE A 55 -3.35 -9.59 1.41
C ILE A 55 -3.15 -8.06 1.42
N MET A 56 -3.53 -7.35 0.35
CA MET A 56 -3.46 -5.90 0.28
C MET A 56 -4.24 -5.24 1.42
N ARG A 57 -5.48 -5.68 1.68
CA ARG A 57 -6.31 -5.16 2.77
C ARG A 57 -5.67 -5.41 4.13
N ARG A 58 -5.12 -6.61 4.36
CA ARG A 58 -4.40 -6.93 5.60
C ARG A 58 -3.22 -6.00 5.82
N LEU A 59 -2.38 -5.79 4.81
CA LEU A 59 -1.23 -4.89 4.90
C LEU A 59 -1.65 -3.44 5.12
N LEU A 60 -2.75 -2.98 4.52
CA LEU A 60 -3.28 -1.64 4.78
C LEU A 60 -3.75 -1.48 6.24
N THR A 61 -4.32 -2.52 6.84
CA THR A 61 -4.74 -2.49 8.25
C THR A 61 -3.54 -2.53 9.21
N GLU A 62 -2.57 -3.40 8.93
CA GLU A 62 -1.41 -3.64 9.81
C GLU A 62 -0.31 -2.58 9.65
N ILE A 63 -0.07 -2.13 8.43
CA ILE A 63 1.07 -1.28 8.05
C ILE A 63 0.59 0.08 7.51
N GLY A 64 -0.60 0.16 6.93
CA GLY A 64 -1.12 1.36 6.26
C GLY A 64 -1.66 2.44 7.20
N LYS A 65 -1.85 2.16 8.50
CA LYS A 65 -2.06 3.20 9.50
C LYS A 65 -0.74 3.92 9.76
N ALA A 66 -0.51 5.02 9.06
CA ALA A 66 0.43 6.02 9.56
C ALA A 66 -0.16 6.61 10.86
N PRO A 67 0.64 6.92 11.90
CA PRO A 67 0.23 8.02 12.74
C PRO A 67 0.10 9.22 11.79
N GLU A 68 -1.07 9.86 11.75
CA GLU A 68 -1.18 11.16 11.10
C GLU A 68 -0.01 12.00 11.62
N PRO A 69 0.83 12.61 10.77
CA PRO A 69 1.76 13.60 11.27
C PRO A 69 0.88 14.63 12.00
N GLU A 70 1.12 14.82 13.30
CA GLU A 70 0.52 15.92 14.04
C GLU A 70 0.72 17.17 13.18
N VAL A 71 -0.37 17.65 12.58
CA VAL A 71 -0.35 18.87 11.80
C VAL A 71 -0.07 19.95 12.82
N ARG A 72 1.20 20.34 12.97
CA ARG A 72 1.57 21.52 13.73
C ARG A 72 1.07 22.71 12.93
N LEU A 73 -0.14 23.16 13.26
CA LEU A 73 -0.63 24.48 12.85
C LEU A 73 0.37 25.49 13.38
N ILE A 74 1.11 26.14 12.49
CA ILE A 74 1.92 27.30 12.82
C ILE A 74 0.95 28.48 12.78
N GLU A 75 0.49 28.92 13.94
CA GLU A 75 -0.18 30.22 14.08
C GLU A 75 0.91 31.28 14.30
N ASP A 76 0.94 32.30 13.43
CA ASP A 76 1.76 33.51 13.56
C ASP A 76 1.12 34.53 14.52
#